data_AF-A0A2R6H1J8-F1
#
_entry.id   AF-A0A2R6H1J8-F1
#
_cell.length_a   1.000
_cell.length_b   1.000
_cell.length_c   1.000
_cell.angle_alpha   90.00
_cell.angle_beta   90.00
_cell.angle_gamma   90.00
#
_symmetry.space_group_name_H-M   'P 1'
#
loop_
_entity.id
_entity.type
_entity.pdbx_description
1 polymer ?
#
loop_
_entity_poly.entity_id
_entity_poly.type
_entity_poly.pdbx_seq_one_letter_code
_entity_poly.pdbx_strand_id
1 'polypeptide(L)'
;MQHSKKYLYSEAGGHESPRKAVERLDTDYDFIVIDSPPNLGPLSDGALITAENVLFPSHPNTVARDSLEILFEEIDTIEAKFEQYSITTLGAVLNGVPSQGNVASRCSSSAWVDVSVLIGLLAVW
;
A
#
# COMPACT_ATOMS: atom_id res chain seq x y z
N MET A 1 7.19 -22.84 6.11
CA MET A 1 6.91 -21.42 5.81
C MET A 1 7.36 -20.96 4.41
N GLN A 2 8.46 -21.49 3.83
CA GLN A 2 8.91 -21.09 2.48
C GLN A 2 8.05 -21.63 1.32
N HIS A 3 7.34 -22.75 1.48
CA HIS A 3 6.57 -23.37 0.39
C HIS A 3 5.32 -22.57 -0.01
N SER A 4 4.69 -21.85 0.93
CA SER A 4 3.46 -21.07 0.67
C SER A 4 3.71 -19.84 -0.20
N LYS A 5 4.84 -19.14 0.00
CA LYS A 5 5.18 -17.93 -0.80
C LYS A 5 5.33 -18.24 -2.29
N LYS A 6 5.79 -19.44 -2.64
CA LYS A 6 6.08 -19.80 -4.04
C LYS A 6 4.84 -19.79 -4.94
N TYR A 7 3.66 -20.06 -4.38
CA TYR A 7 2.38 -20.01 -5.11
C TYR A 7 1.91 -18.58 -5.37
N LEU A 8 2.23 -17.64 -4.47
CA LEU A 8 1.92 -16.22 -4.59
C LEU A 8 2.82 -15.51 -5.62
N TYR A 9 4.05 -16.00 -5.82
CA TYR A 9 5.04 -15.39 -6.72
C TYR A 9 5.04 -15.96 -8.15
N SER A 10 4.15 -16.90 -8.50
CA SER A 10 4.13 -17.43 -9.86
C SER A 10 3.60 -16.40 -10.87
N GLU A 11 4.29 -16.21 -12.00
CA GLU A 11 3.89 -15.27 -13.06
C GLU A 11 2.48 -15.56 -13.60
N ALA A 12 2.03 -16.81 -13.53
CA ALA A 12 0.71 -17.22 -14.03
C ALA A 12 -0.48 -16.84 -13.11
N GLY A 13 -0.24 -16.31 -11.90
CA GLY A 13 -1.33 -16.04 -10.96
C GLY A 13 -1.03 -15.09 -9.80
N GLY A 14 0.13 -14.43 -9.78
CA GLY A 14 0.55 -13.57 -8.67
C GLY A 14 -0.44 -12.43 -8.39
N HIS A 15 -0.90 -11.71 -9.43
CA HIS A 15 -1.85 -10.60 -9.28
C HIS A 15 -3.23 -11.07 -8.81
N GLU A 16 -3.68 -12.25 -9.25
CA GLU A 16 -4.98 -12.79 -8.86
C GLU A 16 -4.95 -13.45 -7.47
N SER A 17 -3.76 -13.67 -6.91
CA SER A 17 -3.62 -14.44 -5.68
C SER A 17 -4.21 -13.74 -4.44
N PRO A 18 -4.05 -12.43 -4.21
CA PRO A 18 -4.68 -11.76 -3.07
C PRO A 18 -6.19 -11.66 -3.26
N ARG A 19 -6.65 -11.35 -4.47
CA ARG A 19 -8.08 -11.24 -4.78
C ARG A 19 -8.83 -12.55 -4.55
N LYS A 20 -8.31 -13.65 -5.09
CA LYS A 20 -8.86 -14.99 -4.85
C LYS A 20 -8.74 -15.42 -3.38
N ALA A 21 -7.84 -14.84 -2.59
CA ALA A 21 -7.78 -15.11 -1.16
C ALA A 21 -8.91 -14.37 -0.42
N VAL A 22 -9.16 -13.10 -0.78
CA VAL A 22 -10.26 -12.30 -0.23
C VAL A 22 -11.62 -12.86 -0.64
N GLU A 23 -11.80 -13.27 -1.89
CA GLU A 23 -13.05 -13.88 -2.40
C GLU A 23 -13.41 -15.22 -1.74
N ARG A 24 -12.45 -15.89 -1.09
CA ARG A 24 -12.66 -17.15 -0.36
C ARG A 24 -13.03 -16.95 1.11
N LEU A 25 -13.09 -15.72 1.59
CA LEU A 25 -13.48 -15.45 2.97
C LEU A 25 -14.99 -15.72 3.12
N ASP A 26 -15.35 -16.65 4.00
CA ASP A 26 -16.74 -16.99 4.31
C ASP A 26 -17.40 -16.01 5.31
N THR A 27 -16.77 -14.86 5.56
CA THR A 27 -17.21 -13.88 6.56
C THR A 27 -17.04 -12.47 6.00
N ASP A 28 -18.06 -11.65 6.20
CA ASP A 28 -18.02 -10.24 5.84
C ASP A 28 -17.20 -9.46 6.87
N TYR A 29 -16.20 -8.73 6.39
CA TYR A 29 -15.39 -7.82 7.19
C TYR A 29 -15.74 -6.39 6.83
N ASP A 30 -15.85 -5.51 7.82
CA ASP A 30 -16.02 -4.07 7.56
C ASP A 30 -14.81 -3.48 6.82
N PHE A 31 -13.60 -4.02 7.10
CA PHE A 31 -12.35 -3.59 6.49
C PHE A 31 -11.39 -4.76 6.30
N ILE A 32 -10.64 -4.73 5.19
CA ILE A 32 -9.53 -5.63 4.90
C ILE A 32 -8.29 -4.77 4.66
N VAL A 33 -7.22 -5.02 5.42
CA VAL A 33 -5.93 -4.35 5.24
C VAL A 33 -4.97 -5.31 4.57
N ILE A 34 -4.38 -4.88 3.45
CA ILE A 34 -3.43 -5.67 2.67
C ILE A 34 -2.05 -5.01 2.78
N ASP A 35 -1.11 -5.71 3.40
CA ASP A 35 0.29 -5.29 3.48
C ASP A 35 1.07 -5.96 2.33
N SER A 36 1.51 -5.16 1.36
CA SER A 36 2.25 -5.64 0.19
C SER A 36 3.77 -5.65 0.46
N PRO A 37 4.52 -6.56 -0.17
CA PRO A 37 5.98 -6.50 -0.11
C PRO A 37 6.50 -5.18 -0.74
N PRO A 38 7.69 -4.69 -0.36
CA PRO A 38 8.22 -3.40 -0.82
C PRO A 38 8.79 -3.46 -2.26
N ASN A 39 8.16 -4.21 -3.15
CA ASN A 39 8.55 -4.37 -4.55
C ASN A 39 7.40 -4.05 -5.50
N LEU A 40 7.74 -3.70 -6.75
CA LEU A 40 6.79 -3.53 -7.85
C LEU A 40 6.79 -4.80 -8.69
N GLY A 41 5.99 -5.77 -8.27
CA GLY A 41 5.95 -7.08 -8.90
C GLY A 41 4.63 -7.77 -8.59
N PRO A 42 4.43 -9.01 -9.07
CA PRO A 42 3.07 -9.50 -9.25
C PRO A 42 2.21 -9.66 -8.00
N LEU A 43 2.82 -9.72 -6.83
CA LEU A 43 2.07 -9.77 -5.58
C LEU A 43 1.58 -8.37 -5.15
N SER A 44 2.38 -7.34 -5.42
CA SER A 44 2.05 -5.94 -5.09
C SER A 44 0.98 -5.39 -6.02
N ASP A 45 1.03 -5.67 -7.33
CA ASP A 45 -0.06 -5.22 -8.22
C ASP A 45 -1.36 -5.95 -7.86
N GLY A 46 -1.27 -7.23 -7.49
CA GLY A 46 -2.41 -7.97 -6.96
C GLY A 46 -2.98 -7.36 -5.69
N ALA A 47 -2.12 -6.88 -4.79
CA ALA A 47 -2.55 -6.18 -3.58
C ALA A 47 -3.23 -4.85 -3.90
N LEU A 48 -2.68 -4.06 -4.83
CA LEU A 48 -3.27 -2.79 -5.29
C LEU A 48 -4.64 -3.00 -5.93
N ILE A 49 -4.75 -3.96 -6.85
CA ILE A 49 -6.00 -4.36 -7.52
C ILE A 49 -7.05 -4.87 -6.52
N THR A 50 -6.63 -5.58 -5.47
CA THR A 50 -7.55 -6.13 -4.47
C THR A 50 -7.99 -5.09 -3.46
N ALA A 51 -7.11 -4.16 -3.08
CA ALA A 51 -7.40 -3.15 -2.07
C ALA A 51 -8.32 -2.04 -2.59
N GLU A 52 -8.15 -1.63 -3.87
CA GLU A 52 -8.86 -0.51 -4.53
C GLU A 52 -8.68 0.86 -3.85
N ASN A 53 -8.23 0.91 -2.60
CA ASN A 53 -7.95 2.09 -1.80
C ASN A 53 -6.54 1.95 -1.20
N VAL A 54 -5.66 2.90 -1.50
CA VAL A 54 -4.23 2.80 -1.17
C VAL A 54 -3.79 3.94 -0.27
N LEU A 55 -3.09 3.60 0.81
CA LEU A 55 -2.38 4.52 1.68
C LEU A 55 -0.87 4.33 1.48
N PHE A 56 -0.14 5.42 1.29
CA PHE A 56 1.31 5.38 1.03
C PHE A 56 2.14 5.69 2.28
N PRO A 57 2.80 4.70 2.91
CA PRO A 57 3.74 4.98 3.99
C PRO A 57 5.06 5.57 3.45
N SER A 58 5.51 6.68 4.01
CA SER A 58 6.76 7.34 3.62
C SER A 58 7.50 7.95 4.81
N HIS A 59 8.82 8.07 4.72
CA HIS A 59 9.57 8.89 5.66
C HIS A 59 9.54 10.36 5.24
N PRO A 60 9.55 11.31 6.20
CA PRO A 60 9.55 12.73 5.89
C PRO A 60 10.96 13.18 5.46
N ASN A 61 11.37 12.78 4.25
CA ASN A 61 12.59 13.19 3.61
C ASN A 61 12.28 13.80 2.23
N THR A 62 13.24 14.51 1.64
CA THR A 62 13.06 15.22 0.38
C THR A 62 12.85 14.31 -0.84
N VAL A 63 13.14 13.00 -0.70
CA VAL A 63 13.03 11.99 -1.77
C VAL A 63 11.62 11.39 -1.85
N ALA A 64 10.74 11.72 -0.91
CA ALA A 64 9.37 11.20 -0.84
C ALA A 64 8.50 11.59 -2.05
N ARG A 65 8.80 12.69 -2.74
CA ARG A 65 8.03 13.15 -3.91
C ARG A 65 8.31 12.29 -5.14
N ASP A 66 9.58 12.08 -5.47
CA ASP A 66 9.99 11.25 -6.61
C ASP A 66 9.49 9.81 -6.46
N SER A 67 9.49 9.28 -5.23
CA SER A 67 8.95 7.93 -4.95
C SER A 67 7.44 7.86 -5.10
N LEU A 68 6.71 8.94 -4.80
CA LEU A 68 5.27 9.04 -5.01
C LEU A 68 4.94 9.11 -6.50
N GLU A 69 5.69 9.87 -7.28
CA GLU A 69 5.52 9.96 -8.74
C GLU A 69 5.66 8.58 -9.39
N ILE A 70 6.70 7.82 -9.04
CA ILE A 70 6.89 6.44 -9.52
C ILE A 70 5.69 5.55 -9.15
N LEU A 71 5.17 5.69 -7.93
CA LEU A 71 4.03 4.89 -7.49
C LEU A 71 2.74 5.24 -8.23
N PHE A 72 2.50 6.53 -8.52
CA PHE A 72 1.38 6.95 -9.34
C PHE A 72 1.49 6.43 -10.77
N GLU A 73 2.68 6.52 -11.37
CA GLU A 73 2.94 5.95 -12.72
C GLU A 73 2.70 4.44 -12.75
N GLU A 74 3.03 3.72 -11.68
CA GLU A 74 2.76 2.28 -11.57
C GLU A 74 1.26 2.00 -11.45
N ILE A 75 0.53 2.77 -10.64
CA ILE A 75 -0.93 2.64 -10.53
C ILE A 75 -1.58 2.87 -11.90
N ASP A 76 -1.19 3.94 -12.61
CA ASP A 76 -1.69 4.24 -13.95
C ASP A 76 -1.40 3.08 -14.93
N THR A 77 -0.21 2.48 -14.83
CA THR A 77 0.19 1.32 -15.65
C THR A 77 -0.67 0.09 -15.34
N ILE A 78 -0.99 -0.15 -14.08
CA ILE A 78 -1.84 -1.25 -13.63
C ILE A 78 -3.28 -1.05 -14.12
N GLU A 79 -3.85 0.14 -13.93
CA GLU A 79 -5.21 0.46 -14.40
C GLU A 79 -5.32 0.35 -15.93
N ALA A 80 -4.32 0.81 -16.68
CA ALA A 80 -4.28 0.66 -18.14
C ALA A 80 -4.19 -0.80 -18.58
N LYS A 81 -3.53 -1.65 -17.80
CA LYS A 81 -3.40 -3.09 -18.08
C LYS A 81 -4.65 -3.88 -17.69
N PHE A 82 -5.39 -3.41 -16.68
CA PHE A 82 -6.56 -4.06 -16.12
C PHE A 82 -7.72 -3.07 -16.01
N GLU A 83 -8.28 -2.70 -17.17
CA GLU A 83 -9.29 -1.63 -17.34
C GLU A 83 -10.54 -1.77 -16.46
N GLN A 84 -10.80 -2.96 -15.90
CA GLN A 84 -11.93 -3.21 -14.99
C GLN A 84 -11.70 -2.76 -13.54
N TYR A 85 -10.48 -2.36 -13.17
CA TYR A 85 -10.15 -1.97 -11.80
C TYR A 85 -9.86 -0.48 -11.74
N SER A 86 -10.26 0.14 -10.62
CA SER A 86 -9.90 1.50 -10.30
C SER A 86 -9.29 1.56 -8.90
N ILE A 87 -8.15 2.22 -8.79
CA ILE A 87 -7.36 2.33 -7.57
C ILE A 87 -7.38 3.79 -7.12
N THR A 88 -8.04 4.04 -5.99
CA THR A 88 -8.09 5.36 -5.36
C THR A 88 -6.93 5.52 -4.38
N THR A 89 -6.07 6.51 -4.59
CA THR A 89 -5.08 6.89 -3.58
C THR A 89 -5.75 7.76 -2.50
N LEU A 90 -5.83 7.25 -1.28
CA LEU A 90 -6.44 7.95 -0.14
C LEU A 90 -5.51 9.03 0.44
N GLY A 91 -4.20 8.82 0.35
CA GLY A 91 -3.20 9.78 0.83
C GLY A 91 -1.89 9.13 1.25
N ALA A 92 -0.97 9.96 1.73
CA ALA A 92 0.30 9.51 2.27
C ALA A 92 0.32 9.59 3.81
N VAL A 93 1.05 8.65 4.39
CA VAL A 93 1.27 8.45 5.81
C VAL A 93 2.74 8.67 6.10
N LEU A 94 3.06 9.69 6.89
CA LEU A 94 4.45 9.95 7.23
C LEU A 94 4.86 9.14 8.47
N ASN A 95 5.78 8.20 8.29
CA ASN A 95 6.36 7.39 9.36
C ASN A 95 7.69 7.98 9.86
N GLY A 96 7.96 7.84 11.17
CA GLY A 96 9.21 8.30 11.77
C GLY A 96 9.37 9.82 11.78
N VAL A 97 8.26 10.56 11.88
CA VAL A 97 8.30 12.02 12.05
C VAL A 97 8.94 12.34 13.41
N PRO A 98 10.07 13.07 13.45
CA PRO A 98 10.71 13.43 14.71
C PRO A 98 9.77 14.35 15.51
N SER A 99 9.77 14.24 16.84
CA SER A 99 8.87 15.05 17.69
C SER A 99 9.18 16.55 17.67
N GLN A 100 10.37 16.94 17.17
CA GLN A 100 10.83 18.32 17.12
C GLN A 100 11.66 18.57 15.84
N GLY A 101 11.76 19.85 15.46
CA GLY A 101 12.59 20.33 14.34
C GLY A 101 11.78 20.73 13.09
N ASN A 102 12.49 21.23 12.09
CA ASN A 102 11.89 21.85 10.90
C ASN A 102 11.05 20.89 10.05
N VAL A 103 11.28 19.58 10.16
CA VAL A 103 10.51 18.56 9.45
C VAL A 103 9.13 18.39 10.11
N ALA A 104 9.10 18.27 11.44
CA ALA A 104 7.86 18.13 12.21
C ALA A 104 6.92 19.34 12.03
N SER A 105 7.47 20.55 12.07
CA SER A 105 6.70 21.79 11.89
C SER A 105 6.12 21.92 10.48
N ARG A 106 6.86 21.50 9.45
CA ARG A 106 6.39 21.49 8.04
C ARG A 106 5.30 20.44 7.80
N CYS A 107 5.40 19.27 8.43
CA CYS A 107 4.37 18.25 8.37
C CYS A 107 3.07 18.72 9.06
N SER A 108 3.16 19.48 10.16
CA SER A 108 1.96 20.00 10.87
C SER A 108 1.19 21.10 10.11
N SER A 109 1.84 21.76 9.15
CA SER A 109 1.29 22.91 8.41
C SER A 109 0.76 22.56 7.03
N SER A 110 0.96 21.32 6.58
CA SER A 110 0.50 20.79 5.30
C SER A 110 -0.48 19.65 5.59
N ALA A 111 -1.56 19.50 4.81
CA ALA A 111 -2.63 18.53 5.05
C ALA A 111 -2.18 17.06 4.84
N TRP A 112 -1.28 16.57 5.69
CA TRP A 112 -0.87 15.17 5.76
C TRP A 112 -1.63 14.49 6.90
N VAL A 113 -2.09 13.26 6.68
CA VAL A 113 -2.72 12.47 7.73
C VAL A 113 -1.61 11.88 8.59
N ASP A 114 -1.57 12.27 9.87
CA ASP A 114 -0.76 11.60 10.88
C ASP A 114 -1.47 10.30 11.29
N VAL A 115 -0.87 9.17 10.93
CA VAL A 115 -1.47 7.83 11.06
C VAL A 115 -0.85 7.07 12.23
N SER A 116 -0.20 7.78 13.16
CA SER A 116 0.12 7.25 14.49
C SER A 116 -1.12 6.64 15.20
N VAL A 117 -2.33 6.94 14.71
CA VAL A 117 -3.62 6.40 15.15
C VAL A 117 -4.05 5.10 14.44
N LEU A 118 -3.65 4.83 13.19
CA LEU A 118 -4.12 3.64 12.43
C LEU A 118 -3.14 2.45 12.52
N ILE A 119 -1.84 2.70 12.76
CA ILE A 119 -0.80 1.64 12.85
C ILE A 119 -0.60 1.15 14.30
N GLY A 120 -1.23 1.80 15.29
CA GLY A 120 -1.18 1.38 16.69
C GLY A 120 -1.70 -0.05 16.97
N LEU A 121 -2.29 -0.72 15.98
CA LEU A 121 -2.72 -2.13 16.07
C LEU A 121 -1.80 -3.14 15.37
N LEU A 122 -0.78 -2.73 14.60
CA LEU A 122 -0.04 -3.62 13.69
C LEU A 122 1.46 -3.74 13.97
N ALA A 123 2.04 -2.96 14.88
CA ALA A 123 3.46 -3.07 15.24
C ALA A 123 3.69 -3.93 16.50
N VAL A 124 3.37 -5.23 16.39
CA VAL A 124 4.06 -6.29 17.14
C VAL A 124 4.37 -7.39 16.13
N TRP A 125 5.46 -7.24 15.35
CA TRP A 125 6.32 -8.31 14.82
C TRP A 125 7.59 -7.69 14.24
#